data_AF-A0A938BND4-F1
#
_entry.id   AF-A0A938BND4-F1
#
_cell.length_a   1.000
_cell.length_b   1.000
_cell.length_c   1.000
_cell.angle_alpha   90.00
_cell.angle_beta   90.00
_cell.angle_gamma   90.00
#
_symmetry.space_group_name_H-M   'P 1'
#
loop_
_entity.id
_entity.type
_entity.pdbx_description
1 polymer ?
#
loop_
_entity_poly.entity_id
_entity_poly.type
_entity_poly.pdbx_seq_one_letter_code
_entity_poly.pdbx_strand_id
1 'polypeptide(L)'
;MIREVLELTEPRSRIFVKHVYGRFQRLRWIGFALLLAIFLAGPWLQWDGRQAVLLDLPARRFYFFGLIIWPHEMHLLVGLMLALTLALFFFTTLAGRLWCGYACPQTV
;
A
#
# COMPACT_ATOMS: atom_id res chain seq x y z
N MET A 1 -46.24 29.22 -9.82
CA MET A 1 -44.96 29.41 -9.10
C MET A 1 -44.63 28.29 -8.13
N ILE A 2 -45.53 27.83 -7.23
CA ILE A 2 -45.20 26.78 -6.23
C ILE A 2 -45.09 25.36 -6.83
N ARG A 3 -45.78 25.04 -7.93
CA ARG A 3 -45.73 23.70 -8.56
C ARG A 3 -44.39 23.36 -9.22
N GLU A 4 -43.65 24.35 -9.68
CA GLU A 4 -42.37 24.19 -10.41
C GLU A 4 -41.22 23.80 -9.47
N VAL A 5 -41.31 24.19 -8.19
CA VAL A 5 -40.31 23.84 -7.15
C VAL A 5 -40.51 22.40 -6.66
N LEU A 6 -41.72 21.84 -6.77
CA LEU A 6 -42.01 20.47 -6.33
C LEU A 6 -41.43 19.41 -7.28
N GLU A 7 -41.35 19.67 -8.59
CA GLU A 7 -40.75 18.75 -9.57
C GLU A 7 -39.22 18.61 -9.42
N LEU A 8 -38.54 19.64 -8.91
CA LEU A 8 -37.09 19.58 -8.61
C LEU A 8 -36.76 18.80 -7.32
N THR A 9 -37.79 18.42 -6.56
CA THR A 9 -37.68 17.67 -5.30
C THR A 9 -38.23 16.25 -5.47
N GLU A 10 -38.07 15.63 -6.64
CA GLU A 10 -38.10 14.17 -6.68
C GLU A 10 -36.94 13.65 -5.82
N PRO A 11 -37.19 12.86 -4.77
CA PRO A 11 -36.14 12.36 -3.91
C PRO A 11 -35.24 11.44 -4.74
N ARG A 12 -34.06 11.97 -5.12
CA ARG A 12 -33.01 11.22 -5.82
C ARG A 12 -32.88 9.85 -5.18
N SER A 13 -33.11 8.79 -5.96
CA SER A 13 -32.97 7.42 -5.49
C SER A 13 -31.59 7.29 -4.83
N ARG A 14 -31.58 6.98 -3.53
CA ARG A 14 -30.32 6.85 -2.80
C ARG A 14 -29.60 5.65 -3.38
N ILE A 15 -28.53 5.90 -4.14
CA ILE A 15 -27.69 4.86 -4.70
C ILE A 15 -26.89 4.28 -3.55
N PHE A 16 -27.35 3.14 -3.03
CA PHE A 16 -26.63 2.39 -2.01
C PHE A 16 -25.57 1.50 -2.68
N VAL A 17 -24.41 1.41 -2.05
CA VAL A 17 -23.31 0.57 -2.53
C VAL A 17 -23.75 -0.88 -2.39
N LYS A 18 -23.85 -1.60 -3.52
CA LYS A 18 -24.20 -3.02 -3.53
C LYS A 18 -23.03 -3.83 -2.99
N HIS A 19 -23.27 -4.73 -2.03
CA HIS A 19 -22.28 -5.72 -1.62
C HIS A 19 -21.95 -6.64 -2.80
N VAL A 20 -20.69 -6.60 -3.25
CA VAL A 20 -20.21 -7.40 -4.37
C VAL A 20 -19.54 -8.66 -3.82
N TYR A 21 -19.99 -9.84 -4.24
CA TYR A 21 -19.36 -11.12 -3.93
C TYR A 21 -18.72 -11.69 -5.18
N GLY A 22 -17.51 -12.24 -5.09
CA GLY A 22 -16.83 -12.85 -6.23
C GLY A 22 -15.34 -13.08 -6.03
N ARG A 23 -14.70 -13.67 -7.04
CA ARG A 23 -13.26 -14.03 -7.03
C ARG A 23 -12.36 -12.82 -6.80
N PHE A 24 -12.68 -11.67 -7.42
CA PHE A 24 -11.91 -10.43 -7.27
C PHE A 24 -11.99 -9.84 -5.85
N GLN A 25 -13.13 -9.98 -5.15
CA GLN A 25 -13.21 -9.56 -3.74
C GLN A 25 -12.37 -10.46 -2.83
N ARG A 26 -12.37 -11.77 -3.06
CA ARG A 26 -11.53 -12.69 -2.30
C ARG A 26 -10.04 -12.39 -2.51
N LEU A 27 -9.63 -12.08 -3.74
CA LEU A 27 -8.25 -11.70 -4.05
C LEU A 27 -7.85 -10.40 -3.34
N ARG A 28 -8.75 -9.40 -3.30
CA ARG A 28 -8.54 -8.16 -2.53
C ARG A 28 -8.32 -8.44 -1.05
N TRP A 29 -9.15 -9.30 -0.45
CA TRP A 29 -9.05 -9.66 0.96
C TRP A 29 -7.77 -10.44 1.28
N ILE A 30 -7.32 -11.31 0.38
CA ILE A 30 -6.03 -12.01 0.53
C ILE A 30 -4.88 -11.01 0.44
N GLY A 31 -4.91 -10.09 -0.53
CA GLY A 31 -3.91 -9.02 -0.66
C GLY A 31 -3.81 -8.17 0.60
N PHE A 32 -4.95 -7.78 1.16
CA PHE A 32 -5.05 -7.08 2.45
C PHE A 32 -4.39 -7.86 3.59
N ALA A 33 -4.84 -9.10 3.81
CA ALA A 33 -4.36 -9.93 4.90
C ALA A 33 -2.85 -10.17 4.79
N LEU A 34 -2.33 -10.38 3.58
CA LEU A 34 -0.91 -10.56 3.33
C LEU A 34 -0.10 -9.29 3.65
N LEU A 35 -0.52 -8.13 3.13
CA LEU A 35 0.16 -6.85 3.37
C LEU A 35 0.15 -6.48 4.86
N LEU A 36 -0.99 -6.67 5.53
CA LEU A 36 -1.15 -6.44 6.95
C LEU A 36 -0.26 -7.38 7.78
N ALA A 37 -0.23 -8.66 7.42
CA ALA A 37 0.63 -9.64 8.08
C ALA A 37 2.12 -9.26 7.95
N ILE A 38 2.56 -8.80 6.78
CA ILE A 38 3.95 -8.36 6.58
C ILE A 38 4.24 -7.09 7.39
N PHE A 39 3.33 -6.10 7.40
CA PHE A 39 3.53 -4.87 8.15
C PHE A 39 3.59 -5.10 9.66
N LEU A 40 2.71 -5.97 10.18
CA LEU A 40 2.74 -6.32 11.60
C LEU A 40 3.92 -7.23 11.92
N ALA A 41 4.17 -8.30 11.17
CA ALA A 41 5.21 -9.27 11.51
C ALA A 41 6.63 -8.78 11.24
N GLY A 42 6.82 -7.86 10.28
CA GLY A 42 8.12 -7.31 9.88
C GLY A 42 8.99 -6.81 11.04
N PRO A 43 8.52 -5.90 11.91
CA PRO A 43 9.32 -5.38 13.02
C PRO A 43 9.61 -6.39 14.13
N TRP A 44 8.80 -7.44 14.29
CA TRP A 44 9.05 -8.49 15.29
C TRP A 44 10.00 -9.58 14.80
N LEU A 45 10.37 -9.57 13.52
CA LEU A 45 11.32 -10.52 12.98
C LEU A 45 12.72 -10.23 13.55
N GLN A 46 13.24 -11.18 14.31
CA GLN A 46 14.60 -11.15 14.84
C GLN A 46 15.54 -11.80 13.83
N TRP A 47 16.62 -11.13 13.49
CA TRP A 47 17.63 -11.60 12.55
C TRP A 47 19.01 -11.46 13.21
N ASP A 48 19.74 -12.56 13.36
CA ASP A 48 21.09 -12.55 13.94
C ASP A 48 21.18 -11.90 15.35
N GLY A 49 20.18 -12.18 16.19
CA GLY A 49 20.09 -11.67 17.57
C GLY A 49 19.67 -10.20 17.71
N ARG A 50 19.35 -9.52 16.61
CA ARG A 50 18.91 -8.12 16.56
C ARG A 50 17.63 -7.96 15.74
N GLN A 51 16.92 -6.85 15.93
CA GLN A 51 15.71 -6.56 15.15
C GLN A 51 16.05 -6.42 13.66
N ALA A 52 15.27 -7.06 12.79
CA ALA A 52 15.54 -7.09 11.35
C ALA A 52 15.60 -5.70 10.71
N VAL A 53 14.76 -4.76 11.15
CA VAL A 53 14.83 -3.35 10.73
C VAL A 53 15.15 -2.52 11.95
N LEU A 54 16.43 -2.18 12.13
CA LEU A 54 16.92 -1.41 13.26
C LEU A 54 17.56 -0.11 12.78
N LEU A 55 17.04 1.01 13.27
CA LEU A 55 17.61 2.33 13.07
C LEU A 55 18.52 2.66 14.26
N ASP A 56 19.84 2.55 14.08
CA ASP A 56 20.82 2.89 15.12
C ASP A 56 21.30 4.34 14.92
N LEU A 57 20.62 5.27 15.61
CA LEU A 57 20.93 6.70 15.58
C LEU A 57 22.32 7.04 16.15
N PRO A 58 22.78 6.49 17.30
CA PRO A 58 24.08 6.84 17.85
C PRO A 58 25.25 6.36 16.98
N ALA A 59 25.16 5.17 16.38
CA ALA A 59 26.21 4.67 15.49
C ALA A 59 26.07 5.17 14.03
N ARG A 60 24.98 5.85 13.69
CA ARG A 60 24.59 6.26 12.31
C ARG A 60 24.60 5.08 11.33
N ARG A 61 24.13 3.92 11.78
CA ARG A 61 24.05 2.69 10.99
C ARG A 61 22.59 2.29 10.81
N PHE A 62 22.22 1.98 9.57
CA PHE A 62 20.89 1.47 9.27
C PHE A 62 21.00 -0.03 9.00
N TYR A 63 20.32 -0.85 9.79
CA TYR A 63 20.28 -2.29 9.62
C TYR A 63 18.98 -2.68 8.89
N PHE A 64 19.12 -3.32 7.73
CA PHE A 64 18.01 -3.83 6.91
C PHE A 64 18.20 -5.33 6.67
N PHE A 65 17.57 -6.16 7.51
CA PHE A 65 17.64 -7.62 7.62
C PHE A 65 19.06 -8.17 7.85
N GLY A 66 19.95 -8.01 6.86
CA GLY A 66 21.38 -8.33 6.91
C GLY A 66 22.28 -7.29 6.22
N LEU A 67 21.70 -6.26 5.59
CA LEU A 67 22.41 -5.17 4.97
C LEU A 67 22.70 -4.09 6.01
N ILE A 68 23.97 -3.69 6.11
CA ILE A 68 24.43 -2.63 7.00
C ILE A 68 24.72 -1.42 6.11
N ILE A 69 23.82 -0.45 6.10
CA ILE A 69 23.94 0.73 5.25
C ILE A 69 24.65 1.82 6.05
N TRP A 70 25.80 2.25 5.53
CA TRP A 70 26.54 3.40 6.04
C TRP A 70 26.07 4.69 5.37
N PRO A 71 26.25 5.87 6.02
CA PRO A 71 25.78 7.15 5.47
C PRO A 71 26.31 7.48 4.07
N HIS A 72 27.52 7.04 3.75
CA HIS A 72 28.13 7.24 2.43
C HIS A 72 27.43 6.42 1.33
N GLU A 73 26.84 5.27 1.65
CA GLU A 73 26.20 4.35 0.70
C GLU A 73 24.71 4.66 0.45
N MET A 74 24.20 5.78 0.97
CA MET A 74 22.83 6.25 0.76
C MET A 74 22.47 6.41 -0.73
N HIS A 75 23.44 6.69 -1.60
CA HIS A 75 23.23 6.79 -3.05
C HIS A 75 22.75 5.47 -3.67
N LEU A 76 23.21 4.31 -3.16
CA LEU A 76 22.75 3.00 -3.60
C LEU A 76 21.27 2.79 -3.25
N LEU A 77 20.87 3.20 -2.05
CA LEU A 77 19.48 3.11 -1.59
C LEU A 77 18.55 4.00 -2.43
N VAL A 78 18.99 5.23 -2.76
CA VAL A 78 18.24 6.13 -3.65
C VAL A 78 18.08 5.52 -5.04
N GLY A 79 19.15 4.94 -5.60
CA GLY A 79 19.08 4.23 -6.88
C GLY A 79 18.08 3.06 -6.87
N LEU A 80 18.08 2.28 -5.80
CA LEU A 80 17.11 1.20 -5.60
C LEU A 80 15.67 1.73 -5.51
N MET A 81 15.42 2.78 -4.73
CA MET A 81 14.10 3.41 -4.64
C MET A 81 13.61 3.92 -5.99
N LEU A 82 14.49 4.51 -6.78
CA LEU A 82 14.16 5.00 -8.12
C LEU A 82 13.80 3.83 -9.06
N ALA A 83 14.60 2.76 -9.06
CA ALA A 83 14.33 1.56 -9.85
C ALA A 83 12.98 0.91 -9.48
N LEU A 84 12.68 0.79 -8.19
CA LEU A 84 11.40 0.27 -7.69
C LEU A 84 10.22 1.15 -8.10
N THR A 85 10.39 2.47 -8.03
CA THR A 85 9.36 3.43 -8.44
C THR A 85 9.06 3.31 -9.94
N LEU A 86 10.10 3.27 -10.78
CA LEU A 86 9.94 3.10 -12.23
C LEU A 86 9.30 1.76 -12.59
N ALA A 87 9.72 0.68 -11.91
CA ALA A 87 9.11 -0.64 -12.07
C ALA A 87 7.62 -0.59 -11.72
N LEU A 88 7.25 0.04 -10.61
CA LEU A 88 5.85 0.20 -10.21
C LEU A 88 5.04 0.99 -11.24
N PHE A 89 5.56 2.11 -11.75
CA PHE A 89 4.89 2.87 -12.82
C PHE A 89 4.71 2.03 -14.08
N PHE A 90 5.75 1.30 -14.49
CA PHE A 90 5.67 0.41 -15.64
C PHE A 90 4.55 -0.64 -15.47
N PHE A 91 4.49 -1.32 -14.33
CA PHE A 91 3.43 -2.30 -14.04
C PHE A 91 2.03 -1.67 -13.96
N THR A 92 1.90 -0.45 -13.43
CA THR A 92 0.60 0.24 -13.34
C THR A 92 0.07 0.71 -14.70
N THR A 93 0.95 1.05 -15.66
CA THR A 93 0.52 1.35 -17.04
C THR A 93 0.01 0.12 -17.79
N LEU A 94 0.63 -1.05 -17.55
CA LEU A 94 0.22 -2.32 -18.16
C LEU A 94 -1.11 -2.86 -17.59
N ALA A 95 -1.31 -2.72 -16.28
CA ALA A 95 -2.38 -3.39 -15.55
C ALA A 95 -3.20 -2.38 -14.73
N GLY A 96 -3.72 -1.35 -15.42
CA GLY A 96 -4.40 -0.20 -14.84
C GLY A 96 -5.43 -0.58 -13.77
N ARG A 97 -5.18 -0.18 -12.52
CA ARG A 97 -5.95 -0.41 -11.28
C ARG A 97 -5.73 -1.73 -10.53
N LEU A 98 -4.90 -2.66 -11.01
CA LEU A 98 -4.54 -3.83 -10.19
C LEU A 98 -3.82 -3.41 -8.91
N TRP A 99 -2.87 -2.49 -9.01
CA TRP A 99 -2.15 -1.96 -7.85
C TRP A 99 -3.04 -1.08 -6.97
N CYS A 100 -3.53 0.04 -7.51
CA CYS A 100 -4.31 1.01 -6.74
C CYS A 100 -5.69 0.50 -6.27
N GLY A 101 -6.21 -0.60 -6.83
CA GLY A 101 -7.51 -1.17 -6.46
C GLY A 101 -7.45 -2.44 -5.60
N TYR A 102 -6.36 -3.20 -5.63
CA TYR A 102 -6.25 -4.50 -4.92
C TYR A 102 -5.04 -4.63 -3.99
N ALA A 103 -4.01 -3.79 -4.16
CA ALA A 103 -2.75 -3.91 -3.42
C ALA A 103 -2.34 -2.63 -2.66
N CYS A 104 -3.10 -1.52 -2.78
CA CYS A 104 -2.76 -0.27 -2.10
C CYS A 104 -3.16 -0.34 -0.61
N PRO A 105 -2.19 -0.22 0.33
CA PRO A 105 -2.41 -0.48 1.76
C PRO A 105 -3.33 0.53 2.45
N GLN A 106 -3.60 1.68 1.82
CA GLN A 106 -4.47 2.73 2.37
C GLN A 106 -5.92 2.62 1.88
N THR A 107 -6.16 1.93 0.77
CA THR A 107 -7.51 1.80 0.17
C THR A 107 -8.14 0.43 0.41
N VAL A 108 -7.36 -0.54 0.91
CA VAL A 108 -7.84 -1.87 1.29
C VAL A 108 -7.90 -1.98 2.80
#